data_AF-A0A917MWT4-F1
#
_entry.id   AF-A0A917MWT4-F1
#
_cell.length_a   1.000
_cell.length_b   1.000
_cell.length_c   1.000
_cell.angle_alpha   90.00
_cell.angle_beta   90.00
_cell.angle_gamma   90.00
#
_symmetry.space_group_name_H-M   'P 1'
#
loop_
_entity.id
_entity.type
_entity.pdbx_description
1 polymer ?
#
loop_
_entity_poly.entity_id
_entity_poly.type
_entity_poly.pdbx_seq_one_letter_code
_entity_poly.pdbx_strand_id
1 'polypeptide(L)'
;MNLLHQLRHETSLNQPKWLVIPRILLGGMLFIKGITFVGDSSHLESLIENSRLAGSFTPVLAGIIAWTHLIGGLFILTGLATRAMCLLQIPILLGAVLFVNLPNFTLDNSAELWLSMVALVMLIGFVIEGSGKISADEYFRTYYKAGYHKVKVDV
;
A
#
# COMPACT_ATOMS: atom_id res chain seq x y z
N MET A 1 30.78 -20.79 1.07
CA MET A 1 29.63 -20.14 1.76
C MET A 1 29.17 -18.99 0.90
N ASN A 2 27.95 -19.10 0.37
CA ASN A 2 27.51 -18.51 -0.90
C ASN A 2 27.44 -16.97 -0.92
N LEU A 3 28.02 -16.37 -1.95
CA LEU A 3 27.95 -14.94 -2.33
C LEU A 3 26.51 -14.38 -2.29
N LEU A 4 25.51 -15.19 -2.63
CA LEU A 4 24.10 -14.82 -2.57
C LEU A 4 23.64 -14.45 -1.15
N HIS A 5 24.25 -15.05 -0.12
CA HIS A 5 23.93 -14.80 1.27
C HIS A 5 24.54 -13.48 1.77
N GLN A 6 25.68 -13.07 1.22
CA GLN A 6 26.33 -11.78 1.50
C GLN A 6 25.56 -10.62 0.85
N LEU A 7 25.19 -10.75 -0.44
CA LEU A 7 24.46 -9.70 -1.16
C LEU A 7 23.09 -9.38 -0.53
N ARG A 8 22.41 -10.39 0.02
CA ARG A 8 21.12 -10.22 0.71
C ARG A 8 21.24 -9.65 2.13
N HIS A 9 22.41 -9.74 2.76
CA HIS A 9 22.65 -9.18 4.09
C HIS A 9 22.93 -7.66 4.00
N GLU A 10 23.78 -7.26 3.05
CA GLU A 10 24.17 -5.87 2.78
C GLU A 10 22.97 -4.99 2.39
N THR A 11 22.04 -5.51 1.57
CA THR A 11 20.84 -4.76 1.15
C THR A 11 19.91 -4.42 2.31
N SER A 12 19.83 -5.27 3.34
CA SER A 12 19.02 -4.93 4.52
C SER A 12 19.67 -3.88 5.43
N LEU A 13 20.99 -3.79 5.44
CA LEU A 13 21.73 -2.81 6.24
C LEU A 13 21.74 -1.42 5.61
N ASN A 14 21.35 -1.26 4.34
CA ASN A 14 21.33 0.03 3.65
C ASN A 14 19.95 0.60 3.34
N GLN A 15 18.86 -0.01 3.85
CA GLN A 15 17.55 0.61 3.69
C GLN A 15 17.48 2.00 4.38
N PRO A 16 17.02 3.05 3.68
CA PRO A 16 17.00 4.39 4.22
C PRO A 16 16.00 4.53 5.38
N LYS A 17 16.42 5.17 6.48
CA LYS A 17 15.52 5.49 7.60
C LYS A 17 14.43 6.51 7.21
N TRP A 18 14.69 7.33 6.19
CA TRP A 18 13.73 8.35 5.73
C TRP A 18 12.47 7.75 5.12
N LEU A 19 12.50 6.48 4.65
CA LEU A 19 11.33 5.78 4.07
C LEU A 19 10.15 5.63 5.03
N VAL A 20 10.37 5.79 6.33
CA VAL A 20 9.31 5.69 7.35
C VAL A 20 8.26 6.78 7.18
N ILE A 21 8.68 8.03 6.95
CA ILE A 21 7.76 9.16 6.81
C ILE A 21 6.84 9.00 5.59
N PRO A 22 7.33 8.80 4.35
CA PRO A 22 6.47 8.60 3.19
C PRO A 22 5.61 7.33 3.33
N ARG A 23 6.09 6.29 4.03
CA ARG A 23 5.30 5.08 4.27
C ARG A 23 4.11 5.36 5.18
N ILE A 24 4.35 6.07 6.28
CA ILE A 24 3.30 6.46 7.23
C ILE A 24 2.29 7.39 6.54
N LEU A 25 2.76 8.36 5.76
CA LEU A 25 1.88 9.25 5.00
C LEU A 25 1.04 8.48 3.99
N LEU A 26 1.65 7.63 3.18
CA LEU A 26 0.96 6.81 2.19
C LEU A 26 -0.04 5.86 2.84
N GLY A 27 0.40 5.08 3.83
CA GLY A 27 -0.45 4.13 4.55
C GLY A 27 -1.59 4.82 5.29
N GLY A 28 -1.32 5.95 5.94
CA GLY A 28 -2.32 6.76 6.63
C GLY A 28 -3.36 7.35 5.68
N MET A 29 -2.93 7.90 4.54
CA MET A 29 -3.84 8.41 3.50
C MET A 29 -4.78 7.32 3.00
N LEU A 30 -4.24 6.14 2.65
CA LEU A 30 -5.05 5.01 2.16
C LEU A 30 -5.99 4.48 3.24
N PHE A 31 -5.51 4.39 4.48
CA PHE A 31 -6.31 3.96 5.63
C PHE A 31 -7.49 4.90 5.88
N ILE A 32 -7.24 6.22 5.91
CA ILE A 32 -8.28 7.24 6.06
C ILE A 32 -9.28 7.13 4.91
N LYS A 33 -8.82 6.95 3.67
CA LYS A 33 -9.72 6.79 2.51
C LYS A 33 -10.57 5.53 2.61
N GLY A 34 -9.99 4.44 3.12
CA GLY A 34 -10.73 3.22 3.47
C GLY A 34 -11.83 3.47 4.50
N ILE A 35 -11.53 4.21 5.58
CA ILE A 35 -12.53 4.59 6.59
C ILE A 35 -13.66 5.40 5.94
N THR A 36 -13.32 6.40 5.12
CA THR A 36 -14.34 7.24 4.47
C THR A 36 -15.25 6.42 3.55
N PHE A 37 -14.71 5.45 2.81
CA PHE A 37 -15.51 4.62 1.92
C PHE A 37 -16.33 3.54 2.65
N VAL A 38 -15.84 3.01 3.77
CA VAL A 38 -16.63 2.10 4.61
C VAL A 38 -17.74 2.86 5.35
N GLY A 39 -17.47 4.09 5.78
CA GLY A 39 -18.45 4.94 6.46
C GLY A 39 -19.53 5.49 5.52
N ASP A 40 -19.19 5.70 4.25
CA ASP A 40 -20.12 6.15 3.20
C ASP A 40 -19.87 5.36 1.89
N SER A 41 -20.36 4.13 1.86
CA SER A 41 -20.29 3.28 0.67
C SER A 41 -21.06 3.87 -0.51
N SER A 42 -22.12 4.63 -0.23
CA SER A 42 -22.98 5.23 -1.27
C SER A 42 -22.23 6.24 -2.12
N HIS A 43 -21.33 7.00 -1.50
CA HIS A 43 -20.45 7.93 -2.22
C HIS A 43 -19.52 7.17 -3.18
N LEU A 44 -18.84 6.11 -2.72
CA LEU A 44 -17.96 5.33 -3.58
C LEU A 44 -18.72 4.61 -4.71
N GLU A 45 -19.89 4.06 -4.42
CA GLU A 45 -20.76 3.47 -5.43
C GLU A 45 -21.12 4.50 -6.51
N SER A 46 -21.53 5.71 -6.11
CA SER A 46 -21.83 6.78 -7.07
C SER A 46 -20.63 7.17 -7.94
N LEU A 47 -19.41 7.18 -7.39
CA LEU A 47 -18.20 7.44 -8.17
C LEU A 47 -17.96 6.34 -9.22
N ILE A 48 -18.24 5.08 -8.88
CA ILE A 48 -18.10 3.94 -9.80
C ILE A 48 -19.21 3.96 -10.85
N GLU A 49 -20.46 4.26 -10.47
CA GLU A 49 -21.61 4.36 -11.40
C GLU A 49 -21.44 5.47 -12.42
N ASN A 50 -20.82 6.59 -12.02
CA ASN A 50 -20.49 7.70 -12.92
C ASN A 50 -19.17 7.47 -13.69
N SER A 51 -18.58 6.28 -13.60
CA SER A 51 -17.34 5.91 -14.27
C SER A 51 -17.57 4.87 -15.37
N ARG A 52 -16.53 4.58 -16.14
CA ARG A 52 -16.53 3.47 -17.12
C ARG A 52 -16.55 2.08 -16.49
N LEU A 53 -16.49 1.99 -15.15
CA LEU A 53 -16.53 0.74 -14.39
C LEU A 53 -17.94 0.38 -13.90
N ALA A 54 -18.95 1.18 -14.24
CA ALA A 54 -20.33 0.96 -13.85
C ALA A 54 -20.86 -0.41 -14.32
N GLY A 55 -21.59 -1.10 -13.45
CA GLY A 55 -22.27 -2.35 -13.78
C GLY A 55 -23.05 -2.94 -12.62
N SER A 56 -23.69 -4.10 -12.83
CA SER A 56 -24.51 -4.76 -11.81
C SER A 56 -23.75 -5.19 -10.54
N PHE A 57 -22.41 -5.18 -10.59
CA PHE A 57 -21.54 -5.54 -9.47
C PHE A 57 -20.93 -4.33 -8.75
N THR A 58 -21.38 -3.09 -9.04
CA THR A 58 -20.84 -1.87 -8.41
C THR A 58 -20.78 -1.95 -6.88
N PRO A 59 -21.83 -2.37 -6.13
CA PRO A 59 -21.76 -2.43 -4.67
C PRO A 59 -20.68 -3.40 -4.15
N VAL A 60 -20.51 -4.53 -4.83
CA VAL A 60 -19.48 -5.52 -4.48
C VAL A 60 -18.08 -4.96 -4.75
N LEU A 61 -17.90 -4.29 -5.90
CA LEU A 61 -16.63 -3.64 -6.25
C LEU A 61 -16.28 -2.53 -5.26
N ALA A 62 -17.25 -1.68 -4.90
CA ALA A 62 -17.09 -0.63 -3.89
C ALA A 62 -16.65 -1.21 -2.56
N GLY A 63 -17.29 -2.28 -2.09
CA GLY A 63 -16.90 -3.00 -0.88
C GLY A 63 -15.47 -3.53 -0.93
N ILE A 64 -15.07 -4.17 -2.03
CA ILE A 64 -13.70 -4.67 -2.23
C ILE A 64 -12.69 -3.52 -2.16
N ILE A 65 -12.96 -2.41 -2.84
CA ILE A 65 -12.10 -1.23 -2.86
C ILE A 65 -11.96 -0.62 -1.47
N ALA A 66 -13.06 -0.46 -0.74
CA ALA A 66 -13.09 0.15 0.58
C ALA A 66 -12.29 -0.68 1.61
N TRP A 67 -12.58 -1.97 1.70
CA TRP A 67 -11.86 -2.89 2.61
C TRP A 67 -10.40 -3.04 2.26
N THR A 68 -10.07 -3.03 0.97
CA THR A 68 -8.70 -3.08 0.49
C THR A 68 -7.90 -1.86 0.94
N HIS A 69 -8.43 -0.65 0.77
CA HIS A 69 -7.76 0.57 1.22
C HIS A 69 -7.59 0.60 2.73
N LEU A 70 -8.60 0.14 3.47
CA LEU A 70 -8.57 0.08 4.92
C LEU A 70 -7.49 -0.89 5.41
N ILE A 71 -7.58 -2.17 5.05
CA ILE A 71 -6.66 -3.19 5.53
C ILE A 71 -5.26 -2.98 4.94
N GLY A 72 -5.18 -2.73 3.64
CA GLY A 72 -3.92 -2.48 2.95
C GLY A 72 -3.23 -1.21 3.44
N GLY A 73 -3.98 -0.14 3.69
CA GLY A 73 -3.47 1.10 4.27
C GLY A 73 -2.87 0.89 5.66
N LEU A 74 -3.57 0.15 6.53
CA LEU A 74 -3.09 -0.19 7.87
C LEU A 74 -1.78 -1.02 7.82
N PHE A 75 -1.69 -1.96 6.90
CA PHE A 75 -0.52 -2.82 6.75
C PHE A 75 0.67 -2.03 6.20
N ILE A 76 0.46 -1.16 5.20
CA ILE A 76 1.51 -0.25 4.72
C ILE A 76 1.96 0.69 5.85
N LEU A 77 1.03 1.28 6.59
CA LEU A 77 1.29 2.20 7.69
C LEU A 77 2.23 1.58 8.74
N THR A 78 1.91 0.35 9.18
CA THR A 78 2.71 -0.41 10.15
C THR A 78 3.98 -1.01 9.54
N GLY A 79 4.07 -1.07 8.21
CA GLY A 79 5.19 -1.67 7.49
C GLY A 79 5.15 -3.20 7.50
N LEU A 80 3.95 -3.79 7.53
CA LEU A 80 3.72 -5.22 7.42
C LEU A 80 3.34 -5.58 5.98
N ALA A 81 3.99 -6.60 5.41
CA ALA A 81 3.78 -7.08 4.04
C ALA A 81 3.72 -5.94 2.99
N THR A 82 4.54 -4.89 3.16
CA THR A 82 4.36 -3.61 2.44
C THR A 82 4.35 -3.80 0.92
N ARG A 83 5.21 -4.66 0.37
CA ARG A 83 5.27 -4.92 -1.08
C ARG A 83 3.99 -5.56 -1.60
N ALA A 84 3.45 -6.56 -0.89
CA ALA A 84 2.23 -7.25 -1.31
C ALA A 84 1.03 -6.29 -1.24
N MET A 85 0.93 -5.50 -0.18
CA MET A 85 -0.15 -4.52 -0.03
C MET A 85 -0.06 -3.38 -1.05
N CYS A 86 1.16 -2.98 -1.43
CA CYS A 86 1.33 -1.99 -2.50
C CYS A 86 0.89 -2.56 -3.86
N LEU A 87 1.31 -3.79 -4.19
CA LEU A 87 0.89 -4.46 -5.43
C LEU A 87 -0.64 -4.60 -5.54
N LEU A 88 -1.30 -4.88 -4.42
CA LEU A 88 -2.75 -5.02 -4.38
C LEU A 88 -3.47 -3.66 -4.58
N GLN A 89 -2.91 -2.56 -4.08
CA GLN A 89 -3.50 -1.22 -4.20
C GLN A 89 -3.21 -0.53 -5.54
N ILE A 90 -2.11 -0.84 -6.22
CA ILE A 90 -1.78 -0.28 -7.54
C ILE A 90 -2.93 -0.39 -8.56
N PRO A 91 -3.53 -1.57 -8.83
CA PRO A 91 -4.60 -1.67 -9.83
C PRO A 91 -5.84 -0.85 -9.45
N ILE A 92 -6.10 -0.69 -8.15
CA ILE A 92 -7.24 0.09 -7.67
C ILE A 92 -7.00 1.58 -7.88
N LEU A 93 -5.84 2.09 -7.48
CA LEU A 93 -5.48 3.50 -7.72
C LEU A 93 -5.33 3.81 -9.20
N LEU A 94 -4.81 2.87 -10.00
CA LEU A 94 -4.76 3.01 -11.45
C LEU A 94 -6.18 3.11 -12.03
N GLY A 95 -7.10 2.27 -11.56
CA GLY A 95 -8.50 2.34 -11.97
C GLY A 95 -9.17 3.67 -11.57
N ALA A 96 -8.91 4.15 -10.36
CA ALA A 96 -9.38 5.45 -9.89
C ALA A 96 -8.84 6.60 -10.75
N VAL A 97 -7.54 6.60 -11.08
CA VAL A 97 -6.95 7.63 -11.94
C VAL A 97 -7.58 7.58 -13.34
N LEU A 98 -7.58 6.43 -14.01
CA LEU A 98 -7.93 6.32 -15.43
C LEU A 98 -9.43 6.35 -15.71
N PHE A 99 -10.24 5.73 -14.85
CA PHE A 99 -11.67 5.54 -15.12
C PHE A 99 -12.57 6.47 -14.31
N VAL A 100 -12.11 6.98 -13.17
CA VAL A 100 -12.90 7.87 -12.30
C VAL A 100 -12.44 9.32 -12.44
N ASN A 101 -11.18 9.63 -12.15
CA ASN A 101 -10.71 11.01 -12.01
C ASN A 101 -10.38 11.70 -13.34
N LEU A 102 -9.67 11.03 -14.27
CA LEU A 102 -9.34 11.63 -15.58
C LEU A 102 -10.59 11.98 -16.41
N PRO A 103 -11.59 11.10 -16.53
CA PRO A 103 -12.79 11.39 -17.31
C PRO A 103 -13.67 12.48 -16.68
N ASN A 104 -13.68 12.58 -15.35
CA ASN A 104 -14.46 13.56 -14.59
C ASN A 104 -13.62 14.77 -14.15
N PHE A 105 -12.52 15.06 -14.85
CA PHE A 105 -11.60 16.12 -14.47
C PHE A 105 -12.28 17.49 -14.55
N THR A 106 -12.34 18.15 -13.40
CA THR A 106 -12.72 19.56 -13.24
C THR A 106 -11.69 20.27 -12.38
N LEU A 107 -11.68 21.61 -12.40
CA LEU A 107 -10.79 22.38 -11.51
C LEU A 107 -11.07 22.06 -10.03
N ASP A 108 -12.34 21.81 -9.68
CA ASP A 108 -12.77 21.50 -8.32
C ASP A 108 -12.30 20.10 -7.86
N ASN A 109 -12.24 19.13 -8.78
CA ASN A 109 -11.82 17.75 -8.47
C ASN A 109 -10.33 17.48 -8.76
N SER A 110 -9.56 18.49 -9.16
CA SER A 110 -8.13 18.36 -9.50
C SER A 110 -7.27 17.84 -8.34
N ALA A 111 -7.66 18.14 -7.10
CA ALA A 111 -6.96 17.66 -5.91
C ALA A 111 -7.02 16.13 -5.76
N GLU A 112 -8.15 15.50 -6.05
CA GLU A 112 -8.29 14.03 -5.92
C GLU A 112 -7.49 13.29 -6.99
N LEU A 113 -7.42 13.85 -8.20
CA LEU A 113 -6.55 13.34 -9.26
C LEU A 113 -5.07 13.42 -8.84
N TRP A 114 -4.62 14.56 -8.31
CA TRP A 114 -3.23 14.69 -7.85
C TRP A 114 -2.90 13.79 -6.67
N LEU A 115 -3.80 13.68 -5.69
CA LEU A 115 -3.61 12.78 -4.57
C LEU A 115 -3.49 11.32 -5.03
N SER A 116 -4.38 10.87 -5.92
CA SER A 116 -4.36 9.50 -6.43
C SER A 116 -3.12 9.21 -7.30
N MET A 117 -2.66 10.18 -8.10
CA MET A 117 -1.41 10.03 -8.84
C MET A 117 -0.17 9.96 -7.94
N VAL A 118 -0.06 10.86 -6.96
CA VAL A 118 1.06 10.84 -6.01
C VAL A 118 1.06 9.53 -5.22
N ALA A 119 -0.11 9.09 -4.75
CA ALA A 119 -0.27 7.80 -4.09
C ALA A 119 0.24 6.65 -4.97
N LEU A 120 -0.15 6.63 -6.25
CA LEU A 120 0.24 5.59 -7.20
C LEU A 120 1.77 5.54 -7.40
N VAL A 121 2.41 6.70 -7.57
CA VAL A 121 3.88 6.80 -7.68
C VAL A 121 4.55 6.30 -6.40
N MET A 122 4.05 6.69 -5.23
CA MET A 122 4.58 6.22 -3.96
C MET A 122 4.43 4.71 -3.79
N LEU A 123 3.29 4.11 -4.17
CA LEU A 123 3.10 2.67 -4.14
C LEU A 123 4.13 1.94 -5.00
N ILE A 124 4.37 2.43 -6.23
CA ILE A 124 5.40 1.85 -7.12
C ILE A 124 6.78 1.93 -6.46
N GLY A 125 7.11 3.07 -5.83
CA GLY A 125 8.35 3.21 -5.06
C GLY A 125 8.47 2.17 -3.94
N PHE A 126 7.40 1.94 -3.18
CA PHE A 126 7.39 0.96 -2.09
C PHE A 126 7.36 -0.50 -2.55
N VAL A 127 6.91 -0.80 -3.77
CA VAL A 127 7.08 -2.13 -4.38
C VAL A 127 8.57 -2.41 -4.61
N ILE A 128 9.32 -1.42 -5.10
CA ILE A 128 10.75 -1.56 -5.43
C ILE A 128 11.59 -1.60 -4.15
N GLU A 129 11.45 -0.60 -3.28
CA GLU A 129 12.25 -0.46 -2.06
C GLU A 129 11.84 -1.48 -0.98
N GLY A 130 10.54 -1.65 -0.76
CA GLY A 130 9.98 -2.44 0.35
C GLY A 130 9.74 -1.63 1.62
N SER A 131 9.57 -2.31 2.74
CA SER A 131 9.03 -1.74 3.98
C SER A 131 9.96 -0.78 4.73
N GLY A 132 11.28 -0.81 4.52
CA GLY A 132 12.24 0.01 5.27
C GLY A 132 12.68 -0.61 6.60
N LYS A 133 13.78 -0.10 7.20
CA LYS A 133 14.39 -0.65 8.44
C LYS A 133 13.50 -0.56 9.68
N ILE A 134 12.65 0.45 9.76
CA ILE A 134 11.75 0.64 10.91
C ILE A 134 10.37 0.23 10.44
N SER A 135 10.12 -1.08 10.39
CA SER A 135 8.88 -1.68 9.90
C SER A 135 8.55 -2.96 10.69
N ALA A 136 7.27 -3.33 10.74
CA ALA A 136 6.86 -4.60 11.34
C ALA A 136 7.52 -5.79 10.62
N ASP A 137 7.65 -5.75 9.29
CA ASP A 137 8.36 -6.76 8.49
C ASP A 137 9.81 -6.95 8.99
N GLU A 138 10.52 -5.86 9.23
CA GLU A 138 11.90 -5.90 9.71
C GLU A 138 12.01 -6.43 11.13
N TYR A 139 11.06 -6.06 11.99
CA TYR A 139 10.96 -6.56 13.36
C TYR A 139 10.80 -8.08 13.39
N PHE A 140 9.85 -8.64 12.63
CA PHE A 140 9.63 -10.09 12.56
C PHE A 140 10.82 -10.82 11.95
N ARG A 141 11.46 -10.24 10.92
CA ARG A 141 12.66 -10.81 10.29
C ARG A 141 13.84 -10.91 11.26
N THR A 142 14.05 -9.88 12.07
CA THR A 142 15.14 -9.87 13.06
C THR A 142 14.86 -10.81 14.22
N TYR A 143 13.62 -10.81 14.73
CA TYR A 143 13.20 -11.71 15.80
C TYR A 143 13.35 -13.20 15.41
N TYR A 144 12.93 -13.57 14.20
CA TYR A 144 13.06 -14.93 13.70
C TYR A 144 14.53 -15.37 13.56
N LYS A 145 15.40 -14.49 13.06
CA LYS A 145 16.84 -14.78 12.93
C LYS A 145 17.52 -15.00 14.29
N ALA A 146 17.15 -14.24 15.31
CA ALA A 146 17.68 -14.40 16.66
C ALA A 146 17.30 -15.76 17.27
N GLY A 147 16.07 -16.23 17.04
CA GLY A 147 15.62 -17.56 17.46
C GLY A 147 16.36 -18.70 16.74
N TYR A 148 16.56 -18.59 15.43
CA TYR A 148 17.25 -19.60 14.63
C TYR A 148 18.72 -19.80 15.06
N HIS A 149 19.40 -18.71 15.44
CA HIS A 149 20.80 -18.78 15.83
C HIS A 149 21.01 -19.47 17.18
N LYS A 150 20.04 -19.43 18.10
CA LYS A 150 20.12 -20.18 19.36
C LYS A 150 20.00 -21.70 19.12
N VAL A 151 19.04 -22.11 18.28
CA VAL A 151 18.81 -23.53 17.97
C VAL A 151 20.01 -24.23 17.33
N LYS A 152 20.88 -23.52 16.60
CA LYS A 152 22.08 -24.10 15.98
C LYS A 152 23.32 -24.13 16.87
N VAL A 153 23.35 -23.37 17.96
CA VAL A 153 24.51 -23.30 18.87
C VAL A 153 24.37 -24.32 20.01
N ASP A 154 23.15 -24.75 20.30
CA ASP A 154 22.82 -25.73 21.34
C ASP A 154 22.84 -27.21 20.84
N VAL A 155 23.45 -27.50 19.69
CA VAL A 155 23.63 -28.85 19.10
C VAL A 155 25.10 -29.10 18.82
#